data_AF-A0A9C8ZPK2-F1
#
_entry.id   AF-A0A9C8ZPK2-F1
#
_cell.length_a   1.000
_cell.length_b   1.000
_cell.length_c   1.000
_cell.angle_alpha   90.00
_cell.angle_beta   90.00
_cell.angle_gamma   90.00
#
_symmetry.space_group_name_H-M   'P 1'
#
loop_
_entity.id
_entity.type
_entity.pdbx_description
1 polymer ?
#
loop_
_entity_poly.entity_id
_entity_poly.type
_entity_poly.pdbx_seq_one_letter_code
_entity_poly.pdbx_strand_id
1 'polypeptide(L)'
;MIFQYTWPQVISRQKTQTRRVAGMNEVAIRSHHNRIVAVMHNGREKWRVGRTYAVQPGRGRRQIARIRVVRIRSERLSRISQADARAEGFADRQEFMRTWERIHGPGSRECRVWVLEFELVAVCVNLEELPRPSAARILPVPQKEMASG
;
A
#
# COMPACT_ATOMS: atom_id res chain seq x y z
N MET A 1 -10.66 4.19 -6.06
CA MET A 1 -9.25 4.23 -5.55
C MET A 1 -8.49 3.08 -6.22
N ILE A 2 -7.25 3.25 -6.69
CA ILE A 2 -6.60 2.20 -7.49
C ILE A 2 -6.40 0.86 -6.74
N PHE A 3 -6.23 0.89 -5.41
CA PHE A 3 -6.20 -0.33 -4.58
C PHE A 3 -7.47 -1.18 -4.66
N GLN A 4 -8.62 -0.59 -5.02
CA GLN A 4 -9.86 -1.35 -5.22
C GLN A 4 -9.72 -2.45 -6.29
N TYR A 5 -8.81 -2.26 -7.25
CA TYR A 5 -8.59 -3.20 -8.35
C TYR A 5 -7.34 -4.05 -8.18
N THR A 6 -6.47 -3.71 -7.22
CA THR A 6 -5.10 -4.25 -7.14
C THR A 6 -4.66 -4.62 -5.73
N TRP A 7 -5.59 -4.68 -4.76
CA TRP A 7 -5.25 -5.05 -3.40
C TRP A 7 -4.69 -6.48 -3.26
N PRO A 8 -5.11 -7.51 -4.03
CA PRO A 8 -4.48 -8.83 -3.95
C PRO A 8 -2.99 -8.79 -4.31
N GLN A 9 -2.61 -7.92 -5.26
CA GLN A 9 -1.23 -7.70 -5.68
C GLN A 9 -0.41 -6.99 -4.60
N VAL A 10 -1.04 -6.19 -3.72
CA VAL A 10 -0.35 -5.63 -2.55
C VAL A 10 0.00 -6.72 -1.55
N ILE A 11 -0.94 -7.62 -1.24
CA ILE A 11 -0.75 -8.71 -0.27
C ILE A 11 0.32 -9.70 -0.76
N SER A 12 0.29 -10.04 -2.05
CA SER A 12 1.31 -10.88 -2.70
C SER A 12 2.62 -10.16 -3.00
N ARG A 13 2.77 -8.88 -2.60
CA ARG A 13 3.96 -8.02 -2.81
C ARG A 13 4.32 -7.75 -4.27
N GLN A 14 3.44 -8.05 -5.21
CA GLN A 14 3.64 -7.76 -6.64
C GLN A 14 3.43 -6.27 -6.95
N LYS A 15 2.48 -5.61 -6.28
CA LYS A 15 2.27 -4.16 -6.35
C LYS A 15 3.14 -3.48 -5.30
N THR A 16 4.09 -2.68 -5.76
CA THR A 16 5.07 -1.94 -4.93
C THR A 16 5.01 -0.43 -5.13
N GLN A 17 4.13 0.06 -5.99
CA GLN A 17 3.88 1.50 -6.10
C GLN A 17 2.42 1.82 -6.40
N THR A 18 2.04 3.08 -6.15
CA THR A 18 0.73 3.62 -6.51
C THR A 18 0.84 5.06 -7.00
N ARG A 19 0.11 5.37 -8.08
CA ARG A 19 -0.09 6.73 -8.57
C ARG A 19 -1.34 7.38 -8.01
N ARG A 20 -1.23 8.68 -7.76
CA ARG A 20 -2.31 9.56 -7.29
C ARG A 20 -2.29 10.85 -8.10
N VAL A 21 -3.44 11.30 -8.58
CA VAL A 21 -3.58 12.61 -9.23
C VAL A 21 -3.01 13.68 -8.29
N ALA A 22 -2.10 14.51 -8.80
CA ALA A 22 -1.59 15.64 -8.07
C ALA A 22 -2.63 16.76 -8.09
N GLY A 23 -3.12 17.16 -6.92
CA GLY A 23 -4.10 18.23 -6.75
C GLY A 23 -3.47 19.62 -6.83
N MET A 24 -4.28 20.64 -7.15
CA MET A 24 -3.81 22.03 -7.32
C MET A 24 -3.16 22.62 -6.05
N ASN A 25 -3.64 22.23 -4.88
CA ASN A 25 -3.12 22.70 -3.58
C ASN A 25 -2.14 21.72 -2.94
N GLU A 26 -1.52 20.86 -3.74
CA GLU A 26 -0.54 19.88 -3.26
C GLU A 26 0.89 20.36 -3.51
N VAL A 27 1.68 20.37 -2.45
CA VAL A 27 3.05 20.90 -2.47
C VAL A 27 4.03 19.83 -2.01
N ALA A 28 5.12 19.66 -2.75
CA ALA A 28 6.22 18.79 -2.34
C ALA A 28 7.15 19.49 -1.34
N ILE A 29 7.41 18.83 -0.22
CA ILE A 29 8.50 19.18 0.69
C ILE A 29 9.72 18.34 0.32
N ARG A 30 10.87 18.99 0.18
CA ARG A 30 12.09 18.38 -0.34
C ARG A 30 13.21 18.44 0.69
N SER A 31 14.02 17.38 0.73
CA SER A 31 15.27 17.34 1.51
C SER A 31 16.40 18.11 0.81
N HIS A 32 17.54 18.27 1.48
CA HIS A 32 18.78 18.84 0.92
C HIS A 32 19.23 18.23 -0.42
N HIS A 33 18.97 16.94 -0.67
CA HIS A 33 19.28 16.28 -1.95
C HIS A 33 18.17 16.35 -3.00
N ASN A 34 17.28 17.34 -2.90
CA ASN A 34 16.14 17.55 -3.79
C ASN A 34 15.17 16.35 -3.90
N ARG A 35 15.23 15.38 -2.98
CA ARG A 35 14.28 14.27 -2.87
C ARG A 35 13.01 14.74 -2.20
N ILE A 36 11.85 14.34 -2.71
CA ILE A 36 10.56 14.63 -2.08
C ILE A 36 10.43 13.74 -0.83
N VAL A 37 10.32 14.36 0.34
CA VAL A 37 10.18 13.67 1.62
C VAL A 37 8.73 13.67 2.10
N ALA A 38 7.93 14.65 1.68
CA ALA A 38 6.51 14.70 1.97
C ALA A 38 5.72 15.46 0.89
N VAL A 39 4.42 15.21 0.85
CA VAL A 39 3.44 15.98 0.08
C VAL A 39 2.44 16.56 1.07
N MET A 40 2.26 17.88 1.00
CA MET A 40 1.28 18.62 1.78
C MET A 40 0.04 18.88 0.92
N HIS A 41 -1.12 18.98 1.54
CA HIS A 41 -2.38 19.38 0.92
C HIS A 41 -3.11 20.34 1.85
N ASN A 42 -3.33 21.59 1.42
CA ASN A 42 -3.93 22.65 2.24
C ASN A 42 -3.24 22.78 3.63
N GLY A 43 -1.90 22.81 3.64
CA GLY A 43 -1.11 22.92 4.87
C GLY A 43 -1.04 21.65 5.74
N ARG A 44 -1.75 20.57 5.37
CA ARG A 44 -1.72 19.29 6.10
C ARG A 44 -0.88 18.26 5.39
N GLU A 45 -0.13 17.45 6.13
CA GLU A 45 0.63 16.35 5.54
C GLU A 45 -0.31 15.30 4.95
N LYS A 46 -0.18 15.05 3.66
CA LYS A 46 -0.93 14.01 2.94
C LYS A 46 -0.15 12.70 2.88
N TRP A 47 1.11 12.77 2.45
CA TRP A 47 2.02 11.63 2.38
C TRP A 47 3.43 11.99 2.85
N ARG A 48 4.15 11.05 3.46
CA ARG A 48 5.53 11.20 3.92
C ARG A 48 6.31 9.90 3.72
N VAL A 49 7.54 10.01 3.24
CA VAL A 49 8.50 8.91 3.18
C VAL A 49 8.82 8.42 4.60
N GLY A 50 8.78 7.11 4.80
CA GLY A 50 8.97 6.45 6.10
C GLY A 50 7.67 6.23 6.88
N ARG A 51 6.57 6.92 6.55
CA ARG A 51 5.28 6.70 7.21
C ARG A 51 4.53 5.49 6.65
N THR A 52 3.68 4.93 7.50
CA THR A 52 2.81 3.80 7.15
C THR A 52 1.37 4.23 6.91
N TYR A 53 0.71 3.61 5.94
CA TYR A 53 -0.63 3.92 5.49
C TYR A 53 -1.48 2.66 5.39
N ALA A 54 -2.77 2.79 5.67
CA ALA A 54 -3.72 1.71 5.52
C ALA A 54 -4.03 1.45 4.05
N VAL A 55 -4.10 0.17 3.68
CA VAL A 55 -4.64 -0.29 2.39
C VAL A 55 -6.09 -0.68 2.62
N GLN A 56 -7.00 -0.02 1.91
CA GLN A 56 -8.43 -0.28 1.95
C GLN A 56 -8.90 -0.72 0.57
N PRO A 57 -9.70 -1.81 0.46
CA PRO A 57 -10.22 -2.28 -0.83
C PRO A 57 -11.32 -1.35 -1.38
N GLY A 58 -11.82 -0.42 -0.58
CA GLY A 58 -12.83 0.55 -1.01
C GLY A 58 -13.05 1.63 0.06
N ARG A 59 -13.77 2.69 -0.31
CA ARG A 59 -14.17 3.75 0.63
C ARG A 59 -15.03 3.13 1.74
N GLY A 60 -14.73 3.46 2.99
CA GLY A 60 -15.47 2.94 4.16
C GLY A 60 -15.22 1.47 4.49
N ARG A 61 -14.39 0.75 3.71
CA ARG A 61 -14.04 -0.64 4.00
C ARG A 61 -12.93 -0.71 5.06
N ARG A 62 -12.94 -1.80 5.84
CA ARG A 62 -11.87 -2.09 6.81
C ARG A 62 -10.51 -2.19 6.11
N GLN A 63 -9.45 -1.80 6.81
CA GLN A 63 -8.09 -1.99 6.30
C GLN A 63 -7.79 -3.49 6.16
N ILE A 64 -7.04 -3.85 5.13
CA ILE A 64 -6.62 -5.24 4.88
C ILE A 64 -5.10 -5.41 4.97
N ALA A 65 -4.36 -4.30 4.88
CA ALA A 65 -2.91 -4.29 4.99
C ALA A 65 -2.42 -2.91 5.42
N ARG A 66 -1.14 -2.84 5.82
CA ARG A 66 -0.38 -1.61 6.02
C ARG A 66 0.83 -1.60 5.10
N ILE A 67 1.07 -0.46 4.47
CA ILE A 67 2.24 -0.22 3.62
C ILE A 67 3.09 0.90 4.18
N ARG A 68 4.40 0.87 3.96
CA ARG A 68 5.32 1.97 4.28
C ARG A 68 5.75 2.65 2.98
N VAL A 69 5.55 3.96 2.88
CA VAL A 69 6.05 4.71 1.72
C VAL A 69 7.57 4.82 1.84
N VAL A 70 8.29 4.37 0.82
CA VAL A 70 9.77 4.40 0.80
C VAL A 70 10.31 5.47 -0.15
N ARG A 71 9.52 5.92 -1.12
CA ARG A 71 9.89 7.00 -2.02
C ARG A 71 8.66 7.72 -2.58
N ILE A 72 8.82 9.03 -2.79
CA ILE A 72 7.84 9.85 -3.48
C ILE A 72 8.52 10.52 -4.67
N ARG A 73 7.88 10.47 -5.85
CA ARG A 73 8.28 11.22 -7.05
C ARG A 73 7.06 11.83 -7.73
N SER A 74 7.30 12.77 -8.66
CA SER A 74 6.25 13.38 -9.46
C SER A 74 6.58 13.26 -10.94
N GLU A 75 5.59 12.89 -11.75
CA GLU A 75 5.73 12.76 -13.20
C GLU A 75 4.41 13.05 -13.92
N ARG A 76 4.46 13.14 -15.24
CA ARG A 76 3.25 13.09 -16.08
C ARG A 76 2.82 11.63 -16.21
N LEU A 77 1.53 11.34 -16.02
CA LEU A 77 0.98 9.98 -16.12
C LEU A 77 1.33 9.31 -17.46
N SER A 78 1.27 10.07 -18.56
CA SER A 78 1.57 9.58 -19.91
C SER A 78 2.97 8.97 -20.06
N ARG A 79 3.92 9.32 -19.16
CA ARG A 79 5.30 8.80 -19.13
C ARG A 79 5.47 7.48 -18.37
N ILE A 80 4.38 6.89 -17.85
CA ILE A 80 4.46 5.59 -17.18
C ILE A 80 5.11 4.53 -18.08
N SER A 81 6.08 3.80 -17.54
CA SER A 81 6.76 2.69 -18.21
C SER A 81 6.03 1.36 -18.02
N GLN A 82 6.37 0.35 -18.81
CA GLN A 82 5.86 -1.02 -18.63
C GLN A 82 6.23 -1.60 -17.26
N ALA A 83 7.47 -1.38 -16.80
CA ALA A 83 7.91 -1.83 -15.49
C ALA A 83 7.10 -1.15 -14.37
N ASP A 84 6.80 0.13 -14.53
CA ASP A 84 5.99 0.87 -13.58
C ASP A 84 4.53 0.41 -13.52
N ALA A 85 3.94 0.05 -14.67
CA ALA A 85 2.61 -0.53 -14.72
C ALA A 85 2.55 -1.88 -14.00
N ARG A 86 3.60 -2.70 -14.12
CA ARG A 86 3.75 -3.94 -13.34
C ARG A 86 3.88 -3.69 -11.85
N ALA A 87 4.69 -2.70 -11.45
CA ALA A 87 4.80 -2.28 -10.06
C ALA A 87 3.48 -1.67 -9.52
N GLU A 88 2.58 -1.21 -10.39
CA GLU A 88 1.21 -0.83 -10.05
C GLU A 88 0.25 -2.03 -9.91
N GLY A 89 0.70 -3.26 -10.17
CA GLY A 89 -0.10 -4.48 -10.09
C GLY A 89 -0.89 -4.82 -11.35
N PHE A 90 -0.50 -4.28 -12.52
CA PHE A 90 -1.13 -4.57 -13.81
C PHE A 90 -0.18 -5.38 -14.70
N ALA A 91 -0.72 -6.15 -15.65
CA ALA A 91 0.10 -6.90 -16.59
C ALA A 91 0.92 -5.97 -17.49
N ASP A 92 0.30 -4.88 -17.94
CA ASP A 92 0.92 -3.93 -18.85
C ASP A 92 0.44 -2.47 -18.72
N ARG A 93 1.13 -1.59 -19.45
CA ARG A 93 0.81 -0.17 -19.52
C ARG A 93 -0.60 0.09 -20.05
N GLN A 94 -1.09 -0.69 -21.01
CA GLN A 94 -2.39 -0.48 -21.62
C GLN A 94 -3.52 -0.78 -20.63
N GLU A 95 -3.41 -1.89 -19.89
CA GLU A 95 -4.33 -2.29 -18.84
C GLU A 95 -4.37 -1.27 -17.70
N PHE A 96 -3.21 -0.78 -17.27
CA PHE A 96 -3.11 0.32 -16.30
C PHE A 96 -3.86 1.56 -16.81
N MET A 97 -3.61 2.00 -18.05
CA MET A 97 -4.22 3.23 -18.58
C MET A 97 -5.75 3.09 -18.75
N ARG A 98 -6.25 1.94 -19.22
CA ARG A 98 -7.69 1.66 -19.28
C ARG A 98 -8.33 1.72 -17.89
N THR A 99 -7.68 1.12 -16.90
CA THR A 99 -8.16 1.15 -15.52
C THR A 99 -8.12 2.56 -14.94
N TRP A 100 -7.08 3.33 -15.24
CA TRP A 100 -6.96 4.72 -14.81
C TRP A 100 -8.13 5.58 -15.31
N GLU A 101 -8.43 5.53 -16.60
CA GLU A 101 -9.55 6.27 -17.18
C GLU A 101 -10.89 5.83 -16.62
N ARG A 102 -11.07 4.55 -16.35
CA ARG A 102 -12.30 4.04 -15.71
C ARG A 102 -12.48 4.61 -14.29
N ILE A 103 -11.39 4.91 -13.59
CA ILE A 103 -11.44 5.46 -12.22
C ILE A 103 -11.58 6.99 -12.23
N HIS A 104 -10.90 7.66 -13.16
CA HIS A 104 -10.73 9.12 -13.16
C HIS A 104 -11.52 9.84 -14.26
N GLY A 105 -12.18 9.09 -15.15
CA GLY A 105 -12.94 9.61 -16.28
C GLY A 105 -12.12 9.69 -17.58
N PRO A 106 -12.80 9.83 -18.73
CA PRO A 106 -12.14 10.08 -20.02
C PRO A 106 -11.26 11.33 -19.99
N GLY A 107 -10.13 11.31 -20.71
CA GLY A 107 -9.23 12.46 -20.80
C GLY A 107 -8.31 12.67 -19.58
N SER A 108 -8.41 11.82 -18.55
CA SER A 108 -7.59 11.90 -17.33
C SER A 108 -6.10 11.51 -17.50
N ARG A 109 -5.65 11.33 -18.75
CA ARG A 109 -4.27 10.93 -19.09
C ARG A 109 -3.26 12.06 -19.00
N GLU A 110 -3.69 13.28 -19.29
CA GLU A 110 -2.82 14.46 -19.32
C GLU A 110 -2.77 15.15 -17.96
N CYS A 111 -2.39 14.39 -16.93
CA CYS A 111 -2.24 14.91 -15.58
C CYS A 111 -0.85 14.65 -15.00
N ARG A 112 -0.48 15.48 -14.03
CA ARG A 112 0.64 15.21 -13.14
C ARG A 112 0.16 14.28 -12.02
N VAL A 113 1.01 13.34 -11.65
CA VAL A 113 0.75 12.39 -10.56
C VAL A 113 1.88 12.41 -9.55
N TRP A 114 1.53 12.07 -8.31
CA TRP A 114 2.47 11.55 -7.34
C TRP A 114 2.60 10.05 -7.51
N VAL A 115 3.83 9.57 -7.58
CA VAL A 115 4.12 8.13 -7.50
C VAL A 115 4.65 7.86 -6.10
N LEU A 116 3.94 7.00 -5.37
CA LEU A 116 4.31 6.54 -4.05
C LEU A 116 4.83 5.12 -4.20
N GLU A 117 6.14 4.92 -4.07
CA GLU A 117 6.73 3.59 -3.95
C GLU A 117 6.65 3.17 -2.48
N PHE A 118 6.33 1.92 -2.24
CA PHE A 118 6.07 1.39 -0.91
C PHE A 118 6.44 -0.08 -0.79
N GLU A 119 6.52 -0.52 0.45
CA GLU A 119 6.62 -1.93 0.81
C GLU A 119 5.44 -2.34 1.70
N LEU A 120 5.10 -3.63 1.66
CA LEU A 120 4.12 -4.23 2.56
C LEU A 120 4.74 -4.41 3.94
N VAL A 121 4.07 -3.88 4.98
CA VAL A 121 4.50 -3.99 6.38
C VAL A 121 3.75 -5.10 7.11
N ALA A 122 2.42 -5.14 6.95
CA ALA A 122 1.57 -6.11 7.63
C ALA A 122 0.31 -6.39 6.81
N VAL A 123 -0.23 -7.60 6.95
CA VAL A 123 -1.53 -8.01 6.44
C VAL A 123 -2.46 -8.19 7.63
N CYS A 124 -3.70 -7.71 7.53
CA CYS A 124 -4.72 -7.98 8.52
C CYS A 124 -5.34 -9.34 8.22
N VAL A 125 -5.26 -10.26 9.18
CA VAL A 125 -5.93 -11.56 9.12
C VAL A 125 -7.19 -11.51 9.98
N ASN A 126 -8.26 -12.13 9.49
CA ASN A 126 -9.42 -12.44 10.33
C ASN A 126 -9.04 -13.64 11.20
N LEU A 127 -9.09 -13.49 12.52
CA LEU A 127 -8.74 -14.57 13.45
C LEU A 127 -9.64 -15.82 13.27
N GLU A 128 -10.87 -15.62 12.79
CA GLU A 128 -11.82 -16.71 12.51
C GLU A 128 -11.44 -17.56 11.29
N GLU A 129 -10.60 -17.03 10.38
CA GLU A 129 -10.13 -17.71 9.17
C GLU A 129 -8.79 -18.43 9.41
N LEU A 130 -8.13 -18.19 10.55
CA LEU A 130 -6.95 -18.95 10.91
C LEU A 130 -7.36 -20.36 11.32
N PRO A 131 -6.64 -21.41 10.87
CA PRO A 131 -6.83 -22.73 11.43
C PRO A 131 -6.66 -22.60 12.95
N ARG A 132 -7.71 -22.96 13.70
CA ARG A 132 -7.62 -23.00 15.16
C ARG A 132 -6.38 -23.81 15.50
N PRO A 133 -5.51 -23.36 16.41
CA PRO A 133 -4.43 -24.20 16.86
C PRO A 133 -5.07 -25.53 17.27
N SER A 134 -4.74 -26.59 16.54
CA SER A 134 -5.13 -27.94 16.94
C SER A 134 -4.67 -28.04 18.38
N ALA A 135 -5.53 -28.55 19.26
CA ALA A 135 -5.23 -28.72 20.68
C ALA A 135 -4.00 -29.62 20.78
N ALA A 136 -2.82 -29.03 20.66
CA ALA A 136 -1.56 -29.66 20.94
C ALA A 136 -1.70 -30.07 22.38
N ARG A 137 -1.71 -31.39 22.60
CA ARG A 137 -1.73 -32.04 23.91
C ARG A 137 -0.92 -31.17 24.85
N ILE A 138 -1.61 -30.50 25.76
CA ILE A 138 -0.98 -29.95 26.96
C ILE A 138 -0.41 -31.20 27.63
N LEU A 139 0.88 -31.43 27.46
CA LEU A 139 1.56 -32.47 28.22
C LEU A 139 1.37 -32.10 29.68
N PRO A 140 0.86 -33.01 30.53
CA PRO A 140 0.65 -32.70 31.92
C PRO A 140 1.99 -32.27 32.53
N VAL A 141 1.95 -31.16 33.26
CA VAL A 141 3.07 -30.71 34.09
C VAL A 141 3.35 -31.83 35.11
N PRO A 142 4.56 -32.39 35.19
CA PRO A 142 4.86 -33.44 36.15
C PRO A 142 4.67 -32.89 37.58
N GLN A 143 3.83 -33.57 38.37
CA GLN A 143 3.66 -33.24 39.77
C GLN A 143 4.95 -33.58 40.54
N LYS A 144 5.42 -32.64 41.36
CA LYS A 144 6.56 -32.80 42.27
C LYS A 144 6.29 -33.97 43.23
N GLU A 145 7.17 -34.96 43.25
CA GLU A 145 7.30 -35.82 44.42
C GLU A 145 7.94 -35.00 45.55
N MET A 146 7.13 -34.71 46.57
CA MET A 146 7.63 -34.33 47.88
C MET A 146 8.13 -35.59 48.57
N ALA A 147 9.43 -35.82 48.55
CA ALA A 147 10.07 -36.75 49.47
C ALA A 147 10.25 -36.04 50.81
N SER A 148 9.32 -36.30 51.73
CA SER A 148 9.56 -36.21 53.17
C SER A 148 10.36 -37.45 53.59
N GLY A 149 11.47 -37.24 54.29
CA GLY A 149 12.32 -38.29 54.85
C GLY A 149 13.64 -37.73 55.31
#